data_AF-A0A2E6VP66-F1
#
_entry.id   AF-A0A2E6VP66-F1
#
_cell.length_a   1.000
_cell.length_b   1.000
_cell.length_c   1.000
_cell.angle_alpha   90.00
_cell.angle_beta   90.00
_cell.angle_gamma   90.00
#
_symmetry.space_group_name_H-M   'P 1'
#
loop_
_entity.id
_entity.type
_entity.pdbx_description
1 polymer ?
#
loop_
_entity_poly.entity_id
_entity_poly.type
_entity_poly.pdbx_seq_one_letter_code
_entity_poly.pdbx_strand_id
1 'polypeptide(L)'
;MQCWGGSGYCAPDDMTFTKVSVDKSGQYSYPSTWAIDTAGQLHQWGFSYEVTPAGTYKEIASGGNVACAITTAGSLECWGMDQDPPAGSNFVKVVADTDQACALTTDGRLTCWGLTYIPLSN
;
A
#
# COMPACT_ATOMS: atom_id res chain seq x y z
N MET A 1 12.60 -0.69 -20.51
CA MET A 1 12.70 -0.08 -19.16
C MET A 1 11.88 1.20 -19.13
N GLN A 2 10.89 1.34 -18.25
CA GLN A 2 10.16 2.60 -18.06
C GLN A 2 10.64 3.28 -16.77
N CYS A 3 11.04 4.55 -16.91
CA CYS A 3 11.63 5.34 -15.84
C CYS A 3 10.82 6.61 -15.59
N TRP A 4 10.80 7.05 -14.35
CA TRP A 4 10.01 8.21 -13.92
C TRP A 4 10.84 9.11 -13.01
N GLY A 5 10.52 10.41 -13.02
CA GLY A 5 10.99 11.35 -11.99
C GLY A 5 12.44 11.84 -12.07
N GLY A 6 13.09 11.84 -13.25
CA GLY A 6 14.41 12.49 -13.46
C GLY A 6 15.61 11.84 -12.75
N SER A 7 15.38 11.00 -11.75
CA SER A 7 16.38 10.49 -10.80
C SER A 7 16.72 9.01 -10.98
N GLY A 8 16.38 8.38 -12.10
CA GLY A 8 16.75 6.99 -12.38
C GLY A 8 15.93 5.92 -11.66
N TYR A 9 14.72 6.25 -11.17
CA TYR A 9 13.78 5.26 -10.66
C TYR A 9 13.10 4.55 -11.84
N CYS A 10 13.57 3.35 -12.15
CA CYS A 10 13.13 2.58 -13.30
C CYS A 10 12.52 1.24 -12.88
N ALA A 11 11.34 0.94 -13.40
CA ALA A 11 10.81 -0.41 -13.33
C ALA A 11 11.54 -1.30 -14.35
N PRO A 12 12.03 -2.49 -13.95
CA PRO A 12 12.62 -3.46 -14.88
C PRO A 12 11.61 -3.88 -15.95
N ASP A 13 12.07 -4.09 -17.19
CA ASP A 13 11.23 -4.50 -18.32
C ASP A 13 11.10 -6.02 -18.50
N ASP A 14 11.91 -6.79 -17.77
CA ASP A 14 11.85 -8.24 -17.67
C ASP A 14 10.86 -8.73 -16.59
N MET A 15 10.23 -7.80 -15.87
CA MET A 15 9.28 -8.08 -14.81
C MET A 15 7.83 -7.86 -15.24
N THR A 16 6.92 -8.63 -14.65
CA THR A 16 5.48 -8.52 -14.87
C THR A 16 4.76 -8.25 -13.56
N PHE A 17 3.81 -7.31 -13.58
CA PHE A 17 3.15 -6.81 -12.39
C PHE A 17 1.63 -7.01 -12.45
N THR A 18 1.04 -7.33 -11.30
CA THR A 18 -0.41 -7.53 -11.13
C THR A 18 -1.07 -6.35 -10.43
N LYS A 19 -0.30 -5.57 -9.66
CA LYS A 19 -0.78 -4.39 -8.91
C LYS A 19 0.25 -3.28 -8.95
N VAL A 20 -0.24 -2.04 -8.85
CA VAL A 20 0.58 -0.84 -8.68
C VAL A 20 -0.15 0.12 -7.73
N SER A 21 0.61 0.79 -6.87
CA SER A 21 0.16 1.90 -6.04
C SER A 21 1.20 3.01 -6.12
N VAL A 22 0.73 4.26 -6.19
CA VAL A 22 1.59 5.45 -6.23
C VAL A 22 1.13 6.33 -5.09
N ASP A 23 2.07 6.79 -4.27
CA ASP A 23 1.78 7.80 -3.26
C ASP A 23 1.28 9.09 -3.94
N LYS A 24 0.08 9.51 -3.55
CA LYS A 24 -0.58 10.73 -4.05
C LYS A 24 -0.41 11.93 -3.14
N SER A 25 0.31 11.80 -2.03
CA SER A 25 0.49 12.92 -1.11
C SER A 25 1.28 14.03 -1.82
N GLY A 26 0.56 15.06 -2.26
CA GLY A 26 1.18 16.31 -2.73
C GLY A 26 1.90 17.08 -1.62
N GLN A 27 1.98 16.50 -0.42
CA GLN A 27 2.58 17.07 0.78
C GLN A 27 4.10 16.88 0.83
N TYR A 28 4.65 15.82 0.21
CA TYR A 28 6.10 15.58 0.17
C TYR A 28 6.56 15.38 -1.28
N SER A 29 7.60 16.11 -1.71
CA SER A 29 8.13 16.10 -3.09
C SER A 29 8.80 14.78 -3.53
N TYR A 30 8.51 13.67 -2.86
CA TYR A 30 9.22 12.40 -2.98
C TYR A 30 8.22 11.24 -3.15
N PRO A 31 7.62 11.09 -4.34
CA PRO A 31 6.66 10.02 -4.58
C PRO A 31 7.34 8.65 -4.48
N SER A 32 6.71 7.72 -3.77
CA SER A 32 7.05 6.30 -3.81
C SER A 32 6.06 5.56 -4.71
N THR A 33 6.58 4.61 -5.48
CA THR A 33 5.79 3.69 -6.30
C THR A 33 5.99 2.28 -5.78
N TRP A 34 4.90 1.59 -5.54
CA TRP A 34 4.87 0.20 -5.10
C TRP A 34 4.20 -0.65 -6.17
N ALA A 35 4.73 -1.83 -6.45
CA ALA A 35 4.06 -2.80 -7.30
C ALA A 35 4.19 -4.22 -6.76
N ILE A 36 3.24 -5.06 -7.12
CA ILE A 36 3.27 -6.49 -6.82
C ILE A 36 3.47 -7.24 -8.13
N ASP A 37 4.48 -8.11 -8.18
CA ASP A 37 4.74 -8.93 -9.36
C ASP A 37 3.75 -10.11 -9.49
N THR A 38 3.92 -10.92 -10.55
CA THR A 38 3.10 -12.13 -10.75
C THR A 38 3.40 -13.26 -9.77
N ALA A 39 4.53 -13.22 -9.07
CA ALA A 39 4.87 -14.13 -7.98
C ALA A 39 4.35 -13.62 -6.61
N GLY A 40 3.75 -12.42 -6.56
CA GLY A 40 3.26 -11.80 -5.34
C GLY A 40 4.32 -11.04 -4.56
N GLN A 41 5.52 -10.85 -5.09
CA GLN A 41 6.56 -10.09 -4.40
C GLN A 41 6.33 -8.59 -4.55
N LEU A 42 6.64 -7.86 -3.49
CA LEU A 42 6.50 -6.41 -3.43
C LEU A 42 7.79 -5.74 -3.91
N HIS A 43 7.65 -4.76 -4.80
CA HIS A 43 8.73 -3.96 -5.36
C HIS A 43 8.45 -2.48 -5.10
N GLN A 44 9.50 -1.73 -4.77
CA GLN A 44 9.42 -0.30 -4.49
C GLN A 44 10.42 0.47 -5.35
N TRP A 45 9.98 1.61 -5.87
CA TRP A 45 10.82 2.59 -6.54
C TRP A 45 10.51 3.99 -6.02
N GLY A 46 11.49 4.89 -6.09
CA GLY A 46 11.36 6.25 -5.58
C GLY A 46 12.08 6.44 -4.25
N PHE A 47 11.65 7.42 -3.48
CA PHE A 47 12.23 7.69 -2.15
C PHE A 47 11.70 6.65 -1.16
N SER A 48 12.59 6.12 -0.32
CA SER A 48 12.23 5.18 0.72
C SER A 48 12.76 5.63 2.06
N TYR A 49 11.89 5.62 3.08
CA TYR A 49 12.28 5.63 4.48
C TYR A 49 12.14 4.23 5.12
N GLU A 50 11.76 3.19 4.34
CA GLU A 50 11.35 1.87 4.88
C GLU A 50 11.90 0.68 4.11
N VAL A 51 11.99 -0.45 4.82
CA VAL A 51 12.38 -1.74 4.26
C VAL A 51 11.14 -2.40 3.67
N THR A 52 11.21 -2.78 2.39
CA THR A 52 10.17 -3.59 1.74
C THR A 52 9.93 -4.87 2.54
N PRO A 53 8.72 -5.08 3.09
CA PRO A 53 8.45 -6.28 3.86
C PRO A 53 8.60 -7.55 3.01
N ALA A 54 9.21 -8.58 3.60
CA ALA A 54 9.31 -9.88 2.96
C ALA A 54 7.96 -10.60 3.09
N GLY A 55 7.41 -11.06 1.98
CA GLY A 55 6.12 -11.73 1.97
C GLY A 55 5.56 -11.92 0.57
N THR A 56 4.37 -12.50 0.50
CA THR A 56 3.58 -12.54 -0.74
C THR A 56 2.28 -11.79 -0.55
N TYR A 57 1.98 -10.89 -1.48
CA TYR A 57 0.89 -9.95 -1.41
C TYR A 57 0.00 -10.07 -2.63
N LYS A 58 -1.27 -9.68 -2.48
CA LYS A 58 -2.27 -9.67 -3.55
C LYS A 58 -2.91 -8.31 -3.79
N GLU A 59 -2.71 -7.36 -2.87
CA GLU A 59 -3.20 -5.98 -2.98
C GLU A 59 -2.24 -5.07 -2.20
N ILE A 60 -2.08 -3.82 -2.67
CA ILE A 60 -1.24 -2.78 -2.06
C ILE A 60 -1.95 -1.44 -2.22
N ALA A 61 -1.89 -0.60 -1.20
CA ALA A 61 -2.29 0.80 -1.25
C ALA A 61 -1.29 1.65 -0.47
N SER A 62 -1.06 2.89 -0.91
CA SER A 62 -0.11 3.81 -0.29
C SER A 62 -0.59 5.26 -0.35
N GLY A 63 -0.34 6.03 0.71
CA GLY A 63 -0.61 7.47 0.78
C GLY A 63 0.16 8.14 1.94
N GLY A 64 0.80 9.28 1.68
CA GLY A 64 1.34 10.20 2.70
C GLY A 64 2.24 9.58 3.77
N ASN A 65 3.20 8.76 3.33
CA ASN A 65 4.10 7.98 4.19
C ASN A 65 3.44 6.81 4.95
N VAL A 66 2.36 6.27 4.41
CA VAL A 66 1.76 5.00 4.83
C VAL A 66 1.62 4.10 3.62
N ALA A 67 1.91 2.81 3.79
CA ALA A 67 1.59 1.79 2.81
C ALA A 67 1.04 0.55 3.52
N CYS A 68 -0.02 -0.03 2.94
CA CYS A 68 -0.69 -1.21 3.46
C CYS A 68 -0.89 -2.22 2.34
N ALA A 69 -0.52 -3.47 2.60
CA ALA A 69 -0.77 -4.58 1.69
C ALA A 69 -1.62 -5.66 2.33
N ILE A 70 -2.29 -6.42 1.46
CA ILE A 70 -3.00 -7.63 1.85
C ILE A 70 -2.15 -8.82 1.41
N THR A 71 -1.82 -9.67 2.36
CA THR A 71 -1.09 -10.92 2.09
C THR A 71 -1.94 -11.88 1.25
N THR A 72 -1.29 -12.86 0.62
CA THR A 72 -2.01 -13.95 -0.06
C THR A 72 -2.92 -14.74 0.89
N ALA A 73 -2.58 -14.79 2.19
CA ALA A 73 -3.40 -15.35 3.25
C ALA A 73 -4.61 -14.47 3.64
N GLY A 74 -4.70 -13.23 3.14
CA GLY A 74 -5.81 -12.31 3.37
C GLY A 74 -5.66 -11.42 4.59
N SER A 75 -4.51 -11.41 5.26
CA SER A 75 -4.20 -10.53 6.38
C SER A 75 -3.69 -9.16 5.92
N LEU A 76 -3.88 -8.13 6.73
CA LEU A 76 -3.32 -6.80 6.49
C LEU A 76 -1.93 -6.66 7.12
N GLU A 77 -1.01 -6.07 6.37
CA GLU A 77 0.28 -5.61 6.85
C GLU A 77 0.44 -4.15 6.40
N CYS A 78 0.67 -3.26 7.36
CA CYS A 78 0.93 -1.84 7.09
C CYS A 78 2.33 -1.47 7.59
N TRP A 79 2.99 -0.60 6.85
CA TRP A 79 4.25 0.04 7.19
C TRP A 79 4.11 1.54 6.93
N GLY A 80 4.95 2.34 7.59
CA GLY A 80 4.81 3.79 7.63
C GLY A 80 4.49 4.32 9.02
N MET A 81 4.00 5.56 9.06
CA MET A 81 3.62 6.21 10.30
C MET A 81 2.31 5.64 10.89
N ASP A 82 2.39 5.14 12.12
CA ASP A 82 1.29 4.90 13.08
C ASP A 82 -0.05 4.41 12.49
N GLN A 83 -0.04 3.26 11.83
CA GLN A 83 -1.28 2.56 11.47
C GLN A 83 -1.20 1.11 11.93
N ASP A 84 -1.72 0.83 13.14
CA ASP A 84 -2.01 -0.56 13.55
C ASP A 84 -3.22 -1.06 12.73
N PRO A 85 -3.02 -1.98 11.76
CA PRO A 85 -4.14 -2.46 10.97
C PRO A 85 -5.06 -3.35 11.83
N PRO A 86 -6.36 -3.39 11.51
CA PRO A 86 -7.27 -4.33 12.16
C PRO A 86 -6.83 -5.77 11.92
N ALA A 87 -6.83 -6.56 12.99
CA ALA A 87 -6.53 -7.99 12.91
C ALA A 87 -7.61 -8.73 12.11
N GLY A 88 -7.18 -9.70 11.30
CA GLY A 88 -8.07 -10.50 10.47
C GLY A 88 -7.32 -11.10 9.29
N SER A 89 -7.97 -12.00 8.57
CA SER A 89 -7.41 -12.70 7.40
C SER A 89 -8.40 -12.80 6.23
N ASN A 90 -9.48 -12.00 6.26
CA ASN A 90 -10.54 -12.02 5.26
C ASN A 90 -10.56 -10.75 4.41
N PHE A 91 -9.45 -10.01 4.29
CA PHE A 91 -9.41 -8.79 3.49
C PHE A 91 -9.20 -9.10 1.99
N VAL A 92 -9.86 -8.30 1.15
CA VAL A 92 -9.81 -8.40 -0.32
C VAL A 92 -9.43 -7.10 -1.02
N LYS A 93 -9.64 -5.95 -0.38
CA LYS A 93 -9.21 -4.63 -0.87
C LYS A 93 -8.73 -3.78 0.27
N VAL A 94 -7.74 -2.94 0.00
CA VAL A 94 -7.28 -1.90 0.90
C VAL A 94 -7.10 -0.61 0.10
N VAL A 95 -7.41 0.50 0.74
CA VAL A 95 -7.13 1.86 0.27
C VAL A 95 -6.48 2.61 1.42
N ALA A 96 -5.53 3.48 1.10
CA ALA A 96 -4.79 4.28 2.07
C ALA A 96 -4.65 5.70 1.54
N ASP A 97 -4.67 6.65 2.47
CA ASP A 97 -4.34 8.06 2.32
C ASP A 97 -3.39 8.45 3.47
N THR A 98 -2.96 9.72 3.56
CA THR A 98 -1.91 10.18 4.48
C THR A 98 -2.04 9.65 5.92
N ASP A 99 -3.24 9.72 6.50
CA ASP A 99 -3.46 9.33 7.91
C ASP A 99 -4.64 8.37 8.10
N GLN A 100 -5.17 7.82 7.00
CA GLN A 100 -6.39 7.00 7.01
C GLN A 100 -6.24 5.81 6.07
N ALA A 101 -6.68 4.65 6.52
CA ALA A 101 -6.81 3.49 5.66
C ALA A 101 -8.17 2.80 5.88
N CYS A 102 -8.64 2.16 4.82
CA CYS A 102 -9.86 1.37 4.83
C CYS A 102 -9.63 0.06 4.09
N ALA A 103 -10.23 -1.01 4.61
CA ALA A 103 -10.20 -2.33 3.99
C ALA A 103 -11.61 -2.90 3.83
N LEU A 104 -11.77 -3.65 2.74
CA LEU A 104 -12.96 -4.42 2.41
C LEU A 104 -12.69 -5.88 2.74
N THR A 105 -13.62 -6.51 3.44
CA THR A 105 -13.59 -7.94 3.75
C THR A 105 -14.31 -8.77 2.68
N THR A 106 -14.08 -10.09 2.66
CA THR A 106 -14.73 -11.05 1.76
C THR A 106 -16.25 -11.10 1.91
N ASP A 107 -16.78 -10.79 3.10
CA ASP A 107 -18.21 -10.69 3.38
C ASP A 107 -18.79 -9.30 3.08
N GLY A 108 -18.00 -8.41 2.46
CA GLY A 108 -18.45 -7.10 1.98
C GLY A 108 -18.53 -6.02 3.06
N ARG A 109 -17.91 -6.23 4.23
CA ARG A 109 -17.85 -5.22 5.29
C ARG A 109 -16.66 -4.29 5.08
N LEU A 110 -16.86 -3.03 5.44
CA LEU A 110 -15.83 -2.01 5.44
C LEU A 110 -15.28 -1.85 6.86
N THR A 111 -13.97 -1.76 6.99
CA THR A 111 -13.30 -1.37 8.25
C THR A 111 -12.29 -0.29 7.93
N CYS A 112 -12.41 0.85 8.59
CA CYS A 112 -11.50 1.99 8.45
C CYS A 112 -10.80 2.27 9.78
N TRP A 113 -9.57 2.74 9.70
CA TRP A 113 -8.73 3.10 10.83
C TRP A 113 -7.84 4.32 10.48
N GLY A 114 -7.18 4.88 11.48
CA GLY A 114 -6.31 6.06 11.35
C GLY A 114 -6.85 7.32 12.05
N LEU A 115 -6.05 8.37 12.05
CA LEU A 115 -6.22 9.57 12.90
C LEU A 115 -7.45 10.41 12.53
N THR A 116 -7.89 10.34 11.28
CA THR A 116 -9.07 11.07 10.78
C THR A 116 -10.35 10.24 10.77
N TYR A 117 -10.32 8.99 11.25
CA TYR A 117 -11.56 8.23 11.50
C TYR A 117 -12.19 8.67 12.83
N ILE A 118 -12.90 9.80 12.79
CA ILE A 118 -13.94 10.14 13.75
C ILE A 118 -15.22 9.50 13.22
N PRO A 119 -15.83 8.49 13.89
CA PRO A 119 -17.16 8.05 13.50
C PRO A 119 -18.07 9.28 13.56
N LEU A 120 -18.73 9.63 12.45
CA LEU A 120 -19.76 10.65 12.46
C LEU A 120 -20.80 10.20 13.48
N SER A 121 -20.82 10.84 14.65
CA SER A 121 -21.88 10.68 15.62
C SER A 121 -23.17 11.12 14.94
N ASN A 122 -24.10 10.20 14.74
CA ASN A 122 -25.50 10.56 14.49
C ASN A 122 -26.11 11.16 15.75
#